data_AF-A0A923ECG8-F1
#
_entry.id   AF-A0A923ECG8-F1
#
_cell.length_a   1.000
_cell.length_b   1.000
_cell.length_c   1.000
_cell.angle_alpha   90.00
_cell.angle_beta   90.00
_cell.angle_gamma   90.00
#
_symmetry.space_group_name_H-M   'P 1'
#
loop_
_entity.id
_entity.type
_entity.pdbx_description
1 polymer ?
#
loop_
_entity_poly.entity_id
_entity_poly.type
_entity_poly.pdbx_seq_one_letter_code
_entity_poly.pdbx_strand_id
1 'polypeptide(L)'
;MNNKIYDKKTDKNLFKLLIIYGVLIAIFIIYDFLQINLPMYLKYVVLSISCIIMVIKSVKLVKSKKHSGSKVIYPIVSTLLLVATLGLNYTGFIKTFGEYTVKSTDLSKVYIDGLKIGDSLEKFNNKKYTFTDRYSNDNYNFIYEEIMISEKDNKINKIFGHADQVDISINGYKAIKNLDNVISRLGNNYVKVTYDSEQLLKQYIYVDRKNNIKVSFIYREYFEGKANNQLEYVIVSYCGLDITL
;
A
#
# COMPACT_ATOMS: atom_id res chain seq x y z
N MET A 1 -14.26 5.54 60.13
CA MET A 1 -14.37 4.96 58.77
C MET A 1 -14.65 6.10 57.80
N ASN A 2 -13.63 6.53 57.03
CA ASN A 2 -13.75 7.67 56.14
C ASN A 2 -13.80 7.14 54.69
N ASN A 3 -15.00 6.79 54.23
CA ASN A 3 -15.23 6.43 52.83
C ASN A 3 -15.14 7.71 52.00
N LYS A 4 -13.94 7.99 51.48
CA LYS A 4 -13.77 8.95 50.39
C LYS A 4 -14.46 8.37 49.16
N ILE A 5 -15.70 8.78 48.98
CA ILE A 5 -16.44 8.66 47.72
C ILE A 5 -15.53 9.25 46.65
N TYR A 6 -15.01 8.38 45.77
CA TYR A 6 -14.30 8.78 44.57
C TYR A 6 -15.27 9.65 43.76
N ASP A 7 -15.07 10.97 43.81
CA ASP A 7 -15.84 11.92 43.01
C ASP A 7 -15.57 11.62 41.54
N LYS A 8 -16.50 10.89 40.92
CA LYS A 8 -16.47 10.45 39.52
C LYS A 8 -16.84 11.63 38.63
N LYS A 9 -16.13 12.74 38.78
CA LYS A 9 -16.25 13.89 37.89
C LYS A 9 -15.43 13.60 36.65
N THR A 10 -16.06 12.92 35.69
CA THR A 10 -15.49 12.63 34.38
C THR A 10 -14.84 13.90 33.83
N ASP A 11 -13.51 13.89 33.70
CA ASP A 11 -12.73 15.08 33.37
C ASP A 11 -13.20 15.59 31.99
N LYS A 12 -13.89 16.74 31.97
CA LYS A 12 -14.49 17.30 30.75
C LYS A 12 -13.43 17.56 29.67
N ASN A 13 -12.17 17.72 30.07
CA ASN A 13 -11.04 17.83 29.16
C ASN A 13 -10.65 16.48 28.54
N LEU A 14 -10.79 15.37 29.28
CA LEU A 14 -10.62 14.00 28.76
C LEU A 14 -11.64 13.67 27.71
N PHE A 15 -12.89 13.99 27.99
CA PHE A 15 -13.94 13.77 27.03
C PHE A 15 -13.72 14.58 25.74
N LYS A 16 -13.33 15.86 25.85
CA LYS A 16 -12.98 16.68 24.68
C LYS A 16 -11.79 16.14 23.90
N LEU A 17 -10.75 15.69 24.60
CA LEU A 17 -9.56 15.14 23.96
C LEU A 17 -9.91 13.84 23.23
N LEU A 18 -10.64 12.93 23.87
CA LEU A 18 -11.15 11.68 23.28
C LEU A 18 -12.07 11.93 22.09
N ILE A 19 -12.89 12.98 22.11
CA ILE A 19 -13.68 13.39 20.94
C ILE A 19 -12.76 13.85 19.81
N ILE A 20 -11.74 14.68 20.08
CA ILE A 20 -10.79 15.10 19.04
C ILE A 20 -10.05 13.88 18.46
N TYR A 21 -9.67 12.90 19.29
CA TYR A 21 -9.10 11.63 18.84
C TYR A 21 -10.08 10.85 17.96
N GLY A 22 -11.31 10.68 18.44
CA GLY A 22 -12.36 9.97 17.71
C GLY A 22 -12.64 10.62 16.36
N VAL A 23 -12.64 11.95 16.29
CA VAL A 23 -12.81 12.71 15.05
C VAL A 23 -11.60 12.55 14.12
N LEU A 24 -10.36 12.63 14.60
CA LEU A 24 -9.17 12.44 13.75
C LEU A 24 -9.06 11.01 13.22
N ILE A 25 -9.35 10.01 14.06
CA ILE A 25 -9.39 8.60 13.67
C ILE A 25 -10.55 8.37 12.71
N ALA A 26 -11.75 8.91 12.98
CA ALA A 26 -12.90 8.80 12.08
C ALA A 26 -12.60 9.49 10.75
N ILE A 27 -11.95 10.65 10.72
CA ILE A 27 -11.52 11.32 9.49
C ILE A 27 -10.55 10.41 8.72
N PHE A 28 -9.59 9.77 9.40
CA PHE A 28 -8.67 8.83 8.75
C PHE A 28 -9.38 7.59 8.19
N ILE A 29 -10.30 6.99 8.97
CA ILE A 29 -11.14 5.86 8.55
C ILE A 29 -12.05 6.26 7.40
N ILE A 30 -12.66 7.44 7.45
CA ILE A 30 -13.50 8.00 6.39
C ILE A 30 -12.66 8.26 5.14
N TYR A 31 -11.42 8.77 5.27
CA TYR A 31 -10.52 8.94 4.13
C TYR A 31 -10.18 7.60 3.47
N ASP A 32 -9.93 6.55 4.25
CA ASP A 32 -9.68 5.20 3.73
C ASP A 32 -10.96 4.58 3.15
N PHE A 33 -12.12 4.76 3.79
CA PHE A 33 -13.41 4.25 3.35
C PHE A 33 -13.91 4.93 2.08
N LEU A 34 -13.76 6.26 1.99
CA LEU A 34 -14.15 7.05 0.82
C LEU A 34 -13.14 6.93 -0.34
N GLN A 35 -12.08 6.12 -0.20
CA GLN A 35 -11.03 5.95 -1.21
C GLN A 35 -10.46 7.28 -1.71
N ILE A 36 -10.48 8.33 -0.87
CA ILE A 36 -9.99 9.65 -1.28
C ILE A 36 -8.48 9.54 -1.51
N ASN A 37 -8.09 9.92 -2.72
CA ASN A 37 -6.77 9.71 -3.31
C ASN A 37 -5.69 10.65 -2.76
N LEU A 38 -5.58 10.76 -1.44
CA LEU A 38 -4.48 11.46 -0.80
C LEU A 38 -3.23 10.59 -0.93
N PRO A 39 -2.09 11.14 -1.41
CA PRO A 39 -0.86 10.38 -1.49
C PRO A 39 -0.52 9.75 -0.14
N MET A 40 -0.22 8.45 -0.13
CA MET A 40 -0.06 7.68 1.11
C MET A 40 0.97 8.29 2.07
N TYR A 41 2.02 8.94 1.53
CA TYR A 41 2.99 9.69 2.33
C TYR A 41 2.38 10.88 3.09
N LEU A 42 1.43 11.59 2.50
CA LEU A 42 0.76 12.73 3.11
C LEU A 42 -0.10 12.26 4.29
N LYS A 43 -0.79 11.12 4.15
CA LYS A 43 -1.55 10.47 5.24
C LYS A 43 -0.64 10.19 6.45
N TYR A 44 0.55 9.63 6.22
CA TYR A 44 1.50 9.33 7.29
C TYR A 44 2.14 10.56 7.92
N VAL A 45 2.43 11.60 7.14
CA VAL A 45 2.96 12.86 7.66
C VAL A 45 1.93 13.54 8.57
N VAL A 46 0.67 13.64 8.14
CA VAL A 46 -0.42 14.21 8.94
C VAL A 46 -0.63 13.43 10.23
N LEU A 47 -0.61 12.10 10.15
CA LEU A 47 -0.71 11.23 11.33
C LEU A 47 0.46 11.48 12.30
N SER A 48 1.69 11.50 11.79
CA SER A 48 2.90 11.71 12.59
C SER A 48 2.89 13.07 13.31
N ILE A 49 2.54 14.14 12.58
CA ILE A 49 2.42 15.50 13.15
C ILE A 49 1.34 15.53 14.22
N SER A 50 0.18 14.92 13.95
CA SER A 50 -0.92 14.83 14.91
C SER A 50 -0.46 14.15 16.20
N CYS A 51 0.25 13.03 16.09
CA CYS A 51 0.80 12.31 17.23
C CYS A 51 1.82 13.11 18.04
N ILE A 52 2.71 13.85 17.37
CA ILE A 52 3.67 14.75 18.05
C ILE A 52 2.93 15.85 18.83
N ILE A 53 1.95 16.51 18.21
CA ILE A 53 1.13 17.55 18.86
C ILE A 53 0.42 16.97 20.08
N MET A 54 -0.07 15.75 19.97
CA MET A 54 -0.79 15.04 21.02
C MET A 54 0.10 14.71 22.22
N VAL A 55 1.31 14.19 21.98
CA VAL A 55 2.31 13.97 23.04
C VAL A 55 2.64 15.29 23.74
N ILE A 56 2.87 16.38 22.99
CA ILE A 56 3.17 17.70 23.55
C ILE A 56 2.02 18.22 24.44
N LYS A 57 0.76 18.09 23.98
CA LYS A 57 -0.41 18.52 24.75
C LYS A 57 -0.59 17.68 26.02
N SER A 58 -0.42 16.37 25.93
CA SER A 58 -0.46 15.47 27.09
C SER A 58 0.61 15.86 28.12
N VAL A 59 1.86 16.09 27.69
CA VAL A 59 2.95 16.55 28.58
C VAL A 59 2.62 17.90 29.24
N LYS A 60 2.06 18.86 28.50
CA LYS A 60 1.61 20.16 29.05
C LYS A 60 0.52 19.99 30.10
N LEU A 61 -0.45 19.11 29.87
CA LEU A 61 -1.52 18.81 30.81
C LEU A 61 -0.97 18.19 32.11
N VAL A 62 -0.03 17.24 32.01
CA VAL A 62 0.65 16.62 33.17
C VAL A 62 1.38 17.66 34.03
N LYS A 63 2.05 18.63 33.40
CA LYS A 63 2.78 19.70 34.09
C LYS A 63 1.84 20.67 34.82
N SER A 64 0.61 20.87 34.34
CA SER A 64 -0.37 21.71 35.04
C SER A 64 -0.82 21.05 36.35
N LYS A 65 -0.79 21.76 37.49
CA LYS A 65 -0.96 21.20 38.85
C LYS A 65 -2.39 20.72 39.23
N LYS A 66 -3.35 20.64 38.30
CA LYS A 66 -4.73 20.20 38.58
C LYS A 66 -4.96 18.75 38.16
N HIS A 67 -5.42 17.92 39.10
CA HIS A 67 -5.79 16.49 39.02
C HIS A 67 -4.64 15.46 39.09
N SER A 68 -4.76 14.46 39.98
CA SER A 68 -3.72 13.45 40.23
C SER A 68 -3.89 12.17 39.37
N GLY A 69 -5.12 11.77 39.06
CA GLY A 69 -5.39 10.55 38.28
C GLY A 69 -5.33 10.75 36.75
N SER A 70 -5.78 11.90 36.24
CA SER A 70 -5.85 12.14 34.79
C SER A 70 -4.46 12.35 34.16
N LYS A 71 -3.47 12.81 34.94
CA LYS A 71 -2.07 12.99 34.50
C LYS A 71 -1.41 11.73 33.95
N VAL A 72 -1.81 10.55 34.40
CA VAL A 72 -1.20 9.28 33.97
C VAL A 72 -2.00 8.63 32.85
N ILE A 73 -3.32 8.83 32.81
CA ILE A 73 -4.21 8.19 31.84
C ILE A 73 -4.05 8.82 30.44
N TYR A 74 -3.91 10.16 30.34
CA TYR A 74 -3.80 10.83 29.04
C TYR A 74 -2.62 10.35 28.20
N PRO A 75 -1.38 10.35 28.71
CA PRO A 75 -0.24 9.94 27.90
C PRO A 75 -0.31 8.46 27.52
N ILE A 76 -0.84 7.60 28.40
CA ILE A 76 -0.98 6.16 28.16
C ILE A 76 -1.97 5.89 27.02
N VAL A 77 -3.18 6.46 27.08
CA VAL A 77 -4.19 6.25 26.04
C VAL A 77 -3.73 6.83 24.70
N SER A 78 -3.12 8.02 24.70
CA SER A 78 -2.53 8.61 23.48
C SER A 78 -1.45 7.73 22.87
N THR A 79 -0.58 7.16 23.69
CA THR A 79 0.52 6.29 23.23
C THR A 79 -0.04 4.98 22.67
N LEU A 80 -1.03 4.37 23.33
CA LEU A 80 -1.69 3.15 22.85
C LEU A 80 -2.38 3.37 21.50
N LEU A 81 -3.10 4.49 21.34
CA LEU A 81 -3.74 4.83 20.06
C LEU A 81 -2.71 5.05 18.95
N LEU A 82 -1.61 5.76 19.23
CA LEU A 82 -0.52 5.93 18.29
C LEU A 82 0.08 4.57 17.86
N VAL A 83 0.38 3.70 18.82
CA VAL A 83 0.94 2.37 18.54
C VAL A 83 -0.03 1.53 17.71
N ALA A 84 -1.34 1.58 18.00
CA ALA A 84 -2.36 0.91 17.21
C ALA A 84 -2.42 1.45 15.78
N THR A 85 -2.43 2.77 15.59
CA THR A 85 -2.47 3.35 14.24
C THR A 85 -1.20 3.05 13.44
N LEU A 86 -0.02 3.13 14.08
CA LEU A 86 1.24 2.73 13.43
C LEU A 86 1.25 1.25 13.07
N GLY A 87 0.77 0.38 13.98
CA GLY A 87 0.70 -1.07 13.76
C GLY A 87 -0.24 -1.44 12.62
N LEU A 88 -1.45 -0.87 12.61
CA LEU A 88 -2.45 -1.09 11.55
C LEU A 88 -1.95 -0.65 10.17
N ASN A 89 -1.10 0.37 10.13
CA ASN A 89 -0.59 0.93 8.88
C ASN A 89 0.85 0.54 8.53
N TYR A 90 1.48 -0.30 9.36
CA TYR A 90 2.91 -0.59 9.27
C TYR A 90 3.29 -1.15 7.90
N THR A 91 2.48 -2.05 7.36
CA THR A 91 2.72 -2.69 6.05
C THR A 91 2.70 -1.68 4.90
N GLY A 92 1.72 -0.79 4.87
CA GLY A 92 1.60 0.29 3.89
C GLY A 92 2.78 1.27 3.99
N PHE A 93 3.14 1.67 5.21
CA PHE A 93 4.29 2.53 5.45
C PHE A 93 5.61 1.93 4.96
N ILE A 94 5.90 0.67 5.32
CA ILE A 94 7.12 -0.04 4.90
C ILE A 94 7.18 -0.16 3.38
N LYS A 95 6.04 -0.45 2.73
CA LYS A 95 5.95 -0.47 1.26
C LYS A 95 6.29 0.88 0.65
N THR A 96 5.62 1.96 1.08
CA THR A 96 5.85 3.31 0.53
C THR A 96 7.28 3.80 0.77
N PHE A 97 7.79 3.63 1.99
CA PHE A 97 9.14 4.03 2.34
C PHE A 97 10.18 3.22 1.55
N GLY A 98 9.96 1.91 1.40
CA GLY A 98 10.77 1.05 0.55
C GLY A 98 10.79 1.53 -0.91
N GLU A 99 9.61 1.76 -1.50
CA GLU A 99 9.51 2.24 -2.90
C GLU A 99 10.22 3.59 -3.09
N TYR A 100 10.19 4.47 -2.09
CA TYR A 100 10.88 5.76 -2.14
C TYR A 100 12.41 5.62 -2.03
N THR A 101 12.91 4.65 -1.26
CA THR A 101 14.34 4.51 -0.94
C THR A 101 15.08 3.53 -1.85
N VAL A 102 14.39 2.59 -2.48
CA VAL A 102 15.01 1.56 -3.33
C VAL A 102 15.75 2.19 -4.51
N LYS A 103 16.91 1.65 -4.89
CA LYS A 103 17.65 2.15 -6.05
C LYS A 103 16.82 2.00 -7.33
N SER A 104 16.91 3.00 -8.22
CA SER A 104 16.18 2.97 -9.50
C SER A 104 16.69 1.82 -10.38
N THR A 105 15.76 1.12 -11.03
CA THR A 105 16.02 0.06 -12.02
C THR A 105 15.42 0.47 -13.35
N ASP A 106 16.09 0.23 -14.48
CA ASP A 106 15.52 0.50 -15.80
C ASP A 106 14.45 -0.55 -16.13
N LEU A 107 13.22 -0.09 -16.28
CA LEU A 107 12.04 -0.93 -16.57
C LEU A 107 11.49 -0.66 -17.98
N SER A 108 12.18 0.14 -18.81
CA SER A 108 11.74 0.49 -20.17
C SER A 108 11.59 -0.69 -21.13
N LYS A 109 12.18 -1.84 -20.77
CA LYS A 109 12.14 -3.10 -21.53
C LYS A 109 11.47 -4.24 -20.76
N VAL A 110 10.51 -3.92 -19.89
CA VAL A 110 9.60 -4.90 -19.29
C VAL A 110 8.29 -4.91 -20.08
N TYR A 111 7.90 -6.09 -20.55
CA TYR A 111 6.70 -6.31 -21.37
C TYR A 111 5.85 -7.45 -20.82
N ILE A 112 4.53 -7.32 -20.98
CA ILE A 112 3.54 -8.38 -20.75
C ILE A 112 2.81 -8.61 -22.07
N ASP A 113 2.93 -9.80 -22.64
CA ASP A 113 2.37 -10.16 -23.94
C ASP A 113 2.72 -9.16 -25.06
N GLY A 114 3.94 -8.62 -25.00
CA GLY A 114 4.46 -7.65 -25.95
C GLY A 114 4.02 -6.20 -25.70
N LEU A 115 3.18 -5.95 -24.70
CA LEU A 115 2.75 -4.62 -24.27
C LEU A 115 3.64 -4.09 -23.16
N LYS A 116 3.85 -2.76 -23.12
CA LYS A 116 4.44 -2.06 -21.99
C LYS A 116 3.66 -0.77 -21.66
N ILE A 117 4.01 -0.16 -20.54
CA ILE A 117 3.47 1.14 -20.15
C ILE A 117 3.77 2.20 -21.22
N GLY A 118 2.75 2.99 -21.54
CA GLY A 118 2.80 4.05 -22.54
C GLY A 118 2.50 3.61 -23.97
N ASP A 119 2.40 2.30 -24.25
CA ASP A 119 1.93 1.80 -25.54
C ASP A 119 0.42 2.12 -25.73
N SER A 120 -0.06 2.04 -26.98
CA SER A 120 -1.47 2.10 -27.33
C SER A 120 -2.04 0.68 -27.48
N LEU A 121 -3.30 0.47 -27.06
CA LEU A 121 -3.98 -0.83 -27.23
C LEU A 121 -4.58 -1.07 -28.61
N GLU A 122 -4.49 -0.13 -29.57
CA GLU A 122 -5.08 -0.28 -30.90
C GLU A 122 -4.65 -1.55 -31.64
N LYS A 123 -3.45 -2.07 -31.34
CA LYS A 123 -2.86 -3.25 -31.98
C LYS A 123 -2.88 -4.50 -31.10
N PHE A 124 -3.48 -4.43 -29.92
CA PHE A 124 -3.53 -5.57 -29.01
C PHE A 124 -4.50 -6.63 -29.52
N ASN A 125 -3.99 -7.85 -29.74
CA ASN A 125 -4.82 -8.97 -30.14
C ASN A 125 -5.38 -9.67 -28.90
N ASN A 126 -6.65 -9.43 -28.62
CA ASN A 126 -7.36 -10.01 -27.48
C ASN A 126 -7.93 -11.41 -27.73
N LYS A 127 -7.83 -11.96 -28.95
CA LYS A 127 -8.51 -13.21 -29.34
C LYS A 127 -8.12 -14.44 -28.50
N LYS A 128 -6.98 -14.40 -27.81
CA LYS A 128 -6.49 -15.52 -26.99
C LYS A 128 -6.98 -15.49 -25.54
N TYR A 129 -7.66 -14.43 -25.10
CA TYR A 129 -8.06 -14.24 -23.71
C TYR A 129 -9.54 -14.49 -23.50
N THR A 130 -9.88 -14.86 -22.27
CA THR A 130 -11.24 -15.18 -21.85
C THR A 130 -11.88 -13.95 -21.23
N PHE A 131 -12.88 -13.36 -21.89
CA PHE A 131 -13.59 -12.20 -21.35
C PHE A 131 -14.27 -12.57 -20.01
N THR A 132 -14.24 -11.64 -19.05
CA THR A 132 -14.88 -11.82 -17.75
C THR A 132 -15.46 -10.52 -17.23
N ASP A 133 -16.57 -10.61 -16.50
CA ASP A 133 -17.20 -9.49 -15.79
C ASP A 133 -16.88 -9.50 -14.29
N ARG A 134 -16.11 -10.49 -13.81
CA ARG A 134 -15.75 -10.63 -12.38
C ARG A 134 -15.08 -9.39 -11.82
N TYR A 135 -14.32 -8.69 -12.64
CA TYR A 135 -13.57 -7.48 -12.28
C TYR A 135 -14.18 -6.21 -12.87
N SER A 136 -15.45 -6.23 -13.29
CA SER A 136 -16.13 -5.09 -13.93
C SER A 136 -16.22 -3.82 -13.06
N ASN A 137 -16.10 -3.97 -11.74
CA ASN A 137 -16.04 -2.86 -10.80
C ASN A 137 -14.62 -2.29 -10.61
N ASP A 138 -13.61 -2.93 -11.19
CA ASP A 138 -12.24 -2.46 -11.16
C ASP A 138 -12.01 -1.46 -12.32
N ASN A 139 -11.17 -0.44 -12.09
CA ASN A 139 -10.91 0.64 -13.07
C ASN A 139 -10.01 0.20 -14.23
N TYR A 140 -10.40 -0.86 -14.95
CA TYR A 140 -9.74 -1.38 -16.13
C TYR A 140 -10.63 -1.16 -17.37
N ASN A 141 -9.98 -0.81 -18.48
CA ASN A 141 -10.64 -0.66 -19.77
C ASN A 141 -10.79 -2.01 -20.48
N PHE A 142 -9.88 -2.95 -20.19
CA PHE A 142 -9.85 -4.29 -20.76
C PHE A 142 -9.80 -5.31 -19.62
N ILE A 143 -10.79 -6.18 -19.56
CA ILE A 143 -10.98 -7.13 -18.47
C ILE A 143 -11.11 -8.54 -19.06
N TYR A 144 -10.09 -9.34 -18.82
CA TYR A 144 -10.04 -10.76 -19.17
C TYR A 144 -9.50 -11.56 -17.98
N GLU A 145 -9.81 -12.84 -17.90
CA GLU A 145 -9.37 -13.71 -16.79
C GLU A 145 -7.85 -13.70 -16.63
N GLU A 146 -7.10 -13.67 -17.74
CA GLU A 146 -5.64 -13.80 -17.73
C GLU A 146 -4.91 -12.44 -17.64
N ILE A 147 -5.53 -11.37 -18.14
CA ILE A 147 -4.91 -10.04 -18.27
C ILE A 147 -5.95 -8.93 -18.10
N MET A 148 -5.59 -7.89 -17.34
CA MET A 148 -6.38 -6.68 -17.19
C MET A 148 -5.53 -5.45 -17.52
N ILE A 149 -6.09 -4.51 -18.28
CA ILE A 149 -5.36 -3.35 -18.78
C ILE A 149 -6.18 -2.09 -18.57
N SER A 150 -5.52 -1.06 -18.02
CA SER A 150 -6.10 0.27 -17.86
C SER A 150 -5.36 1.25 -18.77
N GLU A 151 -6.14 2.14 -19.38
CA GLU A 151 -5.66 3.19 -20.27
C GLU A 151 -6.05 4.56 -19.72
N LYS A 152 -5.14 5.52 -19.93
CA LYS A 152 -5.39 6.92 -19.71
C LYS A 152 -4.79 7.70 -20.87
N ASP A 153 -5.58 8.62 -21.45
CA ASP A 153 -5.17 9.41 -22.61
C ASP A 153 -4.69 8.54 -23.80
N ASN A 154 -5.42 7.45 -24.08
CA ASN A 154 -5.13 6.43 -25.11
C ASN A 154 -3.75 5.76 -24.97
N LYS A 155 -3.23 5.71 -23.74
CA LYS A 155 -1.98 5.04 -23.41
C LYS A 155 -2.19 4.11 -22.23
N ILE A 156 -1.59 2.93 -22.30
CA ILE A 156 -1.57 1.97 -21.20
C ILE A 156 -0.90 2.61 -19.98
N ASN A 157 -1.63 2.70 -18.87
CA ASN A 157 -1.13 3.22 -17.60
C ASN A 157 -0.87 2.10 -16.57
N LYS A 158 -1.47 0.91 -16.77
CA LYS A 158 -1.40 -0.24 -15.88
C LYS A 158 -1.73 -1.52 -16.63
N ILE A 159 -0.95 -2.56 -16.37
CA ILE A 159 -1.17 -3.93 -16.85
C ILE A 159 -1.09 -4.85 -15.62
N PHE A 160 -2.11 -5.68 -15.43
CA PHE A 160 -2.11 -6.81 -14.52
C PHE A 160 -2.14 -8.09 -15.35
N GLY A 161 -1.32 -9.08 -15.03
CA GLY A 161 -1.33 -10.37 -15.73
C GLY A 161 -1.10 -11.54 -14.79
N HIS A 162 -1.81 -12.64 -15.06
CA HIS A 162 -1.59 -13.95 -14.45
C HIS A 162 -0.31 -14.57 -15.01
N ALA A 163 0.71 -14.73 -14.18
CA ALA A 163 2.07 -14.97 -14.63
C ALA A 163 2.26 -16.32 -15.33
N ASP A 164 1.38 -17.29 -15.12
CA ASP A 164 1.34 -18.58 -15.83
C ASP A 164 0.67 -18.47 -17.21
N GLN A 165 -0.26 -17.53 -17.39
CA GLN A 165 -1.07 -17.36 -18.61
C GLN A 165 -0.59 -16.25 -19.55
N VAL A 166 0.22 -15.30 -19.07
CA VAL A 166 0.82 -14.23 -19.90
C VAL A 166 2.31 -14.47 -20.18
N ASP A 167 2.80 -13.91 -21.29
CA ASP A 167 4.23 -13.88 -21.59
C ASP A 167 4.91 -12.64 -20.99
N ILE A 168 5.66 -12.85 -19.92
CA ILE A 168 6.50 -11.81 -19.32
C ILE A 168 7.85 -11.80 -20.03
N SER A 169 8.27 -10.62 -20.50
CA SER A 169 9.58 -10.40 -21.12
C SER A 169 10.34 -9.27 -20.44
N ILE A 170 11.62 -9.52 -20.13
CA ILE A 170 12.51 -8.54 -19.49
C ILE A 170 13.81 -8.47 -20.29
N ASN A 171 14.16 -7.27 -20.76
CA ASN A 171 15.41 -7.04 -21.51
C ASN A 171 15.57 -7.98 -22.74
N GLY A 172 14.45 -8.33 -23.39
CA GLY A 172 14.41 -9.22 -24.56
C GLY A 172 14.33 -10.71 -24.23
N TYR A 173 14.46 -11.11 -22.96
CA TYR A 173 14.29 -12.49 -22.52
C TYR A 173 12.83 -12.75 -22.21
N LYS A 174 12.25 -13.73 -22.91
CA LYS A 174 10.81 -14.08 -22.85
C LYS A 174 10.52 -15.19 -21.83
N ALA A 175 9.24 -15.40 -21.55
CA ALA A 175 8.72 -16.47 -20.69
C ALA A 175 9.33 -16.47 -19.27
N ILE A 176 9.44 -15.29 -18.66
CA ILE A 176 9.89 -15.16 -17.27
C ILE A 176 8.79 -15.68 -16.33
N LYS A 177 8.99 -16.86 -15.74
CA LYS A 177 8.01 -17.52 -14.85
C LYS A 177 8.42 -17.63 -13.38
N ASN A 178 9.67 -17.28 -13.04
CA ASN A 178 10.18 -17.39 -11.67
C ASN A 178 10.95 -16.14 -11.24
N LEU A 179 11.06 -15.98 -9.93
CA LEU A 179 11.69 -14.83 -9.29
C LEU A 179 13.19 -14.78 -9.53
N ASP A 180 13.87 -15.93 -9.57
CA ASP A 180 15.32 -15.99 -9.81
C ASP A 180 15.68 -15.43 -11.19
N ASN A 181 14.86 -15.71 -12.21
CA ASN A 181 14.99 -15.10 -13.52
C ASN A 181 14.78 -13.59 -13.45
N VAL A 182 13.77 -13.11 -12.73
CA VAL A 182 13.55 -11.66 -12.54
C VAL A 182 14.81 -11.00 -11.93
N ILE A 183 15.32 -11.55 -10.83
CA ILE A 183 16.49 -11.03 -10.13
C ILE A 183 17.72 -11.04 -11.03
N SER A 184 17.94 -12.11 -11.80
CA SER A 184 19.07 -12.20 -12.73
C SER A 184 19.07 -11.09 -13.80
N ARG A 185 17.89 -10.51 -14.12
CA ARG A 185 17.74 -9.49 -15.16
C ARG A 185 17.61 -8.07 -14.65
N LEU A 186 16.98 -7.88 -13.50
CA LEU A 186 16.70 -6.57 -12.91
C LEU A 186 17.61 -6.24 -11.72
N GLY A 187 18.34 -7.24 -11.21
CA GLY A 187 19.22 -7.12 -10.05
C GLY A 187 18.48 -7.10 -8.71
N ASN A 188 19.21 -6.78 -7.65
CA ASN A 188 18.71 -6.83 -6.27
C ASN A 188 18.10 -5.50 -5.78
N ASN A 189 17.73 -4.60 -6.70
CA ASN A 189 17.22 -3.27 -6.38
C ASN A 189 15.69 -3.28 -6.26
N TYR A 190 15.16 -4.15 -5.41
CA TYR A 190 13.72 -4.30 -5.20
C TYR A 190 13.33 -4.12 -3.73
N VAL A 191 12.06 -3.81 -3.52
CA VAL A 191 11.42 -3.82 -2.20
C VAL A 191 10.68 -5.13 -2.04
N LYS A 192 10.97 -5.88 -0.99
CA LYS A 192 10.22 -7.10 -0.61
C LYS A 192 9.16 -6.74 0.43
N VAL A 193 7.90 -7.01 0.13
CA VAL A 193 6.78 -6.87 1.09
C VAL A 193 5.76 -8.01 0.93
N THR A 194 4.88 -8.16 1.91
CA THR A 194 3.70 -9.04 1.79
C THR A 194 2.71 -8.43 0.79
N TYR A 195 2.15 -9.25 -0.10
CA TYR A 195 1.06 -8.88 -0.99
C TYR A 195 -0.29 -9.29 -0.41
N ASP A 196 -0.44 -10.58 -0.13
CA ASP A 196 -1.62 -11.17 0.51
C ASP A 196 -1.13 -12.19 1.54
N SER A 197 -1.37 -11.90 2.83
CA SER A 197 -0.95 -12.78 3.91
C SER A 197 -1.78 -14.05 4.01
N GLU A 198 -3.06 -14.02 3.67
CA GLU A 198 -3.96 -15.18 3.74
C GLU A 198 -3.54 -16.22 2.70
N GLN A 199 -3.14 -15.73 1.52
CA GLN A 199 -2.65 -16.56 0.43
C GLN A 199 -1.15 -16.80 0.45
N LEU A 200 -0.42 -16.32 1.47
CA LEU A 200 1.04 -16.42 1.58
C LEU A 200 1.81 -15.83 0.37
N LEU A 201 1.24 -14.80 -0.26
CA LEU A 201 1.83 -14.10 -1.40
C LEU A 201 2.75 -12.97 -0.95
N LYS A 202 3.93 -12.93 -1.55
CA LYS A 202 4.92 -11.86 -1.42
C LYS A 202 5.05 -11.12 -2.73
N GLN A 203 5.58 -9.90 -2.68
CA GLN A 203 5.86 -9.13 -3.90
C GLN A 203 7.25 -8.51 -3.85
N TYR A 204 7.92 -8.54 -4.99
CA TYR A 204 9.12 -7.75 -5.27
C TYR A 204 8.74 -6.56 -6.14
N ILE A 205 9.02 -5.35 -5.65
CA ILE A 205 8.66 -4.11 -6.31
C ILE A 205 9.94 -3.43 -6.82
N TYR A 206 10.02 -3.23 -8.13
CA TYR A 206 11.06 -2.47 -8.80
C TYR A 206 10.49 -1.10 -9.21
N VAL A 207 11.32 -0.06 -9.09
CA VAL A 207 10.95 1.32 -9.40
C VAL A 207 11.93 1.89 -10.42
N ASP A 208 11.40 2.43 -11.51
CA ASP A 208 12.10 3.20 -12.52
C ASP A 208 11.72 4.67 -12.40
N ARG A 209 12.58 5.46 -11.77
CA ARG A 209 12.35 6.90 -11.59
C ARG A 209 12.53 7.70 -12.88
N LYS A 210 13.31 7.19 -13.84
CA LYS A 210 13.59 7.91 -15.09
C LYS A 210 12.38 7.85 -16.00
N ASN A 211 11.78 6.66 -16.13
CA ASN A 211 10.62 6.44 -16.97
C ASN A 211 9.30 6.53 -16.20
N ASN A 212 9.36 6.76 -14.89
CA ASN A 212 8.21 6.80 -13.98
C ASN A 212 7.40 5.50 -14.01
N ILE A 213 8.04 4.33 -14.03
CA ILE A 213 7.40 3.01 -14.13
C ILE A 213 7.66 2.23 -12.84
N LYS A 214 6.67 1.44 -12.41
CA LYS A 214 6.79 0.46 -11.34
C LYS A 214 6.42 -0.92 -11.86
N VAL A 215 7.13 -1.95 -11.39
CA VAL A 215 6.75 -3.35 -11.62
C VAL A 215 6.72 -4.10 -10.30
N SER A 216 5.61 -4.76 -10.00
CA SER A 216 5.45 -5.72 -8.93
C SER A 216 5.43 -7.13 -9.50
N PHE A 217 6.35 -7.98 -9.06
CA PHE A 217 6.31 -9.43 -9.29
C PHE A 217 5.78 -10.10 -8.04
N ILE A 218 4.60 -10.69 -8.14
CA ILE A 218 3.93 -11.37 -7.03
C ILE A 218 4.20 -12.86 -7.15
N TYR A 219 4.60 -13.47 -6.05
CA TYR A 219 5.01 -14.86 -6.01
C TYR A 219 4.60 -15.47 -4.68
N ARG A 220 4.47 -16.78 -4.68
CA ARG A 220 4.19 -17.55 -3.46
C ARG A 220 5.51 -18.00 -2.86
N GLU A 221 5.83 -17.54 -1.65
CA GLU A 221 7.13 -17.86 -1.01
C GLU A 221 7.23 -19.33 -0.58
N TYR A 222 6.10 -19.95 -0.23
CA TYR A 222 6.01 -21.36 0.15
C TYR A 222 4.77 -22.02 -0.43
N PHE A 223 4.93 -23.22 -0.99
CA PHE A 223 3.81 -24.10 -1.39
C PHE A 223 4.10 -25.50 -0.84
N GLU A 224 3.12 -26.11 -0.16
CA GLU A 224 3.25 -27.46 0.42
C GLU A 224 4.53 -27.65 1.27
N GLY A 225 4.92 -26.61 2.02
CA GLY A 225 6.10 -26.66 2.89
C GLY A 225 7.46 -26.56 2.17
N LYS A 226 7.48 -26.28 0.87
CA LYS A 226 8.71 -26.04 0.09
C LYS A 226 8.79 -24.59 -0.36
N ALA A 227 10.00 -24.03 -0.36
CA ALA A 227 10.25 -22.73 -0.95
C ALA A 227 9.79 -22.75 -2.41
N ASN A 228 8.97 -21.79 -2.78
CA ASN A 228 8.50 -21.60 -4.14
C ASN A 228 8.92 -20.20 -4.60
N ASN A 229 9.45 -20.11 -5.80
CA ASN A 229 9.85 -18.86 -6.45
C ASN A 229 9.02 -18.62 -7.73
N GLN A 230 7.97 -19.40 -7.94
CA GLN A 230 7.07 -19.26 -9.07
C GLN A 230 6.25 -17.98 -8.95
N LEU A 231 6.22 -17.23 -10.05
CA LEU A 231 5.39 -16.04 -10.16
C LEU A 231 3.92 -16.45 -10.27
N GLU A 232 3.07 -15.74 -9.54
CA GLU A 232 1.62 -15.88 -9.57
C GLU A 232 1.03 -14.74 -10.40
N TYR A 233 1.50 -13.51 -10.17
CA TYR A 233 1.03 -12.33 -10.90
C TYR A 233 2.19 -11.38 -11.23
N VAL A 234 1.95 -10.54 -12.22
CA VAL A 234 2.78 -9.39 -12.54
C VAL A 234 1.90 -8.15 -12.70
N ILE A 235 2.36 -7.03 -12.13
CA ILE A 235 1.67 -5.75 -12.25
C ILE A 235 2.70 -4.72 -12.70
N VAL A 236 2.44 -4.05 -13.81
CA VAL A 236 3.27 -2.96 -14.35
C VAL A 236 2.39 -1.70 -14.34
N SER A 237 2.89 -0.56 -13.88
CA SER A 237 2.13 0.69 -13.87
C SER A 237 3.04 1.93 -13.93
N TYR A 238 2.49 3.11 -14.16
CA TYR A 238 3.19 4.36 -13.82
C TYR A 238 3.41 4.49 -12.29
N CYS A 239 4.49 5.17 -11.89
CA CYS A 239 4.74 5.62 -10.53
C CYS A 239 3.91 6.89 -10.27
N GLY A 240 2.87 6.79 -9.43
CA GLY A 240 2.07 7.96 -9.04
C GLY A 240 0.62 7.89 -9.53
N LEU A 241 -0.24 7.67 -8.53
CA LEU A 241 -1.69 7.72 -8.47
C LEU A 241 -2.47 6.95 -9.55
N ASP A 242 -3.24 5.96 -9.09
CA ASP A 242 -4.56 5.64 -9.63
C ASP A 242 -5.45 6.91 -9.58
N ILE A 243 -5.15 7.99 -10.32
CA ILE A 243 -6.02 9.18 -10.41
C ILE A 243 -7.21 8.77 -11.28
N THR A 244 -8.19 8.12 -10.69
CA THR A 244 -9.57 8.21 -11.16
C THR A 244 -10.02 9.66 -10.99
N LEU A 245 -10.42 10.26 -12.12
CA LEU A 245 -11.09 11.56 -12.20
C LEU A 245 -12.43 11.52 -11.46
#